data_AF-A0A1M3D9J1-F1
#
_entry.id   AF-A0A1M3D9J1-F1
#
_cell.length_a   1.000
_cell.length_b   1.000
_cell.length_c   1.000
_cell.angle_alpha   90.00
_cell.angle_beta   90.00
_cell.angle_gamma   90.00
#
_symmetry.space_group_name_H-M   'P 1'
#
loop_
_entity.id
_entity.type
_entity.pdbx_description
1 polymer ?
#
loop_
_entity_poly.entity_id
_entity_poly.type
_entity_poly.pdbx_seq_one_letter_code
_entity_poly.pdbx_strand_id
1 'polypeptide(L)'
;MADLTQIAGNVVQGIAGYEAGKYNRDAAYNAAIEEESAGVAEEARIRAAARQAIGQQVAAQGANGFTMGSGSALDALAESQINAAFDALQARQQATRRARAARAQGDIALAQGNNALLTGMMGAASKSIDWASDRRASDAGTMRRRG
;
A
#
# COMPACT_ATOMS: atom_id res chain seq x y z
N MET A 1 23.95 -34.62 -10.28
CA MET A 1 23.90 -33.26 -10.89
C MET A 1 22.51 -32.63 -10.74
N ALA A 2 21.40 -33.37 -10.86
CA ALA A 2 20.04 -32.84 -10.73
C ALA A 2 19.70 -32.19 -9.37
N ASP A 3 20.22 -32.70 -8.26
CA ASP A 3 19.85 -32.20 -6.91
C ASP A 3 20.52 -30.87 -6.54
N LEU A 4 21.76 -30.64 -6.97
CA LEU A 4 22.47 -29.36 -6.74
C LEU A 4 21.82 -28.22 -7.52
N THR A 5 21.36 -28.47 -8.74
CA THR A 5 20.57 -27.50 -9.52
C THR A 5 19.21 -27.20 -8.88
N GLN A 6 18.57 -28.19 -8.23
CA GLN A 6 17.32 -27.96 -7.50
C GLN A 6 17.53 -27.19 -6.18
N ILE A 7 18.62 -27.46 -5.46
CA ILE A 7 19.00 -26.71 -4.26
C ILE A 7 19.30 -25.24 -4.62
N ALA A 8 20.09 -25.01 -5.67
CA ALA A 8 20.37 -23.67 -6.17
C ALA A 8 19.09 -22.96 -6.66
N GLY A 9 18.20 -23.68 -7.35
CA GLY A 9 16.91 -23.15 -7.81
C GLY A 9 16.01 -22.66 -6.67
N ASN A 10 15.94 -23.40 -5.56
CA ASN A 10 15.13 -23.03 -4.39
C ASN A 10 15.64 -21.76 -3.69
N VAL A 11 16.96 -21.59 -3.59
CA VAL A 11 17.56 -20.37 -3.00
C VAL A 11 17.34 -19.16 -3.91
N VAL A 12 17.54 -19.32 -5.22
CA VAL A 12 17.33 -18.25 -6.20
C VAL A 12 15.86 -17.82 -6.23
N GLN A 13 14.92 -18.75 -6.17
CA GLN A 13 13.49 -18.44 -6.09
C GLN A 13 13.14 -17.68 -4.80
N GLY A 14 13.76 -18.04 -3.66
CA GLY A 14 13.57 -17.32 -2.40
C GLY A 14 14.08 -15.88 -2.44
N ILE A 15 15.29 -15.67 -2.99
CA ILE A 15 15.87 -14.32 -3.17
C ILE A 15 15.04 -13.48 -4.13
N ALA A 16 14.63 -14.05 -5.26
CA ALA A 16 13.76 -13.36 -6.22
C ALA A 16 12.40 -12.98 -5.59
N GLY A 17 11.83 -13.86 -4.76
CA GLY A 17 10.61 -13.56 -4.00
C GLY A 17 10.78 -12.40 -3.01
N TYR A 18 11.93 -12.32 -2.33
CA TYR A 18 12.26 -11.20 -1.45
C TYR A 18 12.45 -9.88 -2.21
N GLU A 19 13.19 -9.89 -3.33
CA GLU A 19 13.35 -8.69 -4.16
C GLU A 19 12.03 -8.20 -4.74
N ALA A 20 11.18 -9.12 -5.21
CA ALA A 20 9.83 -8.80 -5.65
C ALA A 20 8.98 -8.20 -4.50
N GLY A 21 9.10 -8.74 -3.29
CA GLY A 21 8.44 -8.20 -2.10
C GLY A 21 8.87 -6.76 -1.77
N LYS A 22 10.18 -6.46 -1.87
CA LYS A 22 10.70 -5.09 -1.69
C LYS A 22 10.19 -4.13 -2.76
N TYR A 23 10.25 -4.55 -4.03
CA TYR A 23 9.76 -3.73 -5.13
C TYR A 23 8.27 -3.40 -4.98
N ASN A 24 7.46 -4.40 -4.62
CA ASN A 24 6.03 -4.22 -4.39
C ASN A 24 5.75 -3.31 -3.19
N ARG A 25 6.57 -3.37 -2.13
CA ARG A 25 6.50 -2.43 -1.02
C ARG A 25 6.76 -1.00 -1.48
N ASP A 26 7.85 -0.78 -2.22
CA ASP A 26 8.22 0.56 -2.68
C ASP A 26 7.14 1.13 -3.61
N ALA A 27 6.61 0.32 -4.52
CA ALA A 27 5.49 0.70 -5.38
C ALA A 27 4.24 1.07 -4.58
N ALA A 28 3.89 0.30 -3.54
CA ALA A 28 2.73 0.58 -2.70
C ALA A 28 2.92 1.84 -1.83
N TYR A 29 4.15 2.12 -1.38
CA TYR A 29 4.48 3.35 -0.65
C TYR A 29 4.43 4.57 -1.57
N ASN A 30 4.85 4.45 -2.82
CA ASN A 30 4.68 5.50 -3.82
C ASN A 30 3.20 5.78 -4.10
N ALA A 31 2.39 4.74 -4.28
CA ALA A 31 0.93 4.89 -4.41
C ALA A 31 0.30 5.57 -3.18
N ALA A 32 0.82 5.30 -1.97
CA ALA A 32 0.36 5.97 -0.75
C ALA A 32 0.68 7.48 -0.76
N ILE A 33 1.86 7.87 -1.26
CA ILE A 33 2.26 9.29 -1.40
C ILE A 33 1.39 9.98 -2.46
N GLU A 34 1.09 9.31 -3.57
CA GLU A 34 0.20 9.81 -4.61
C GLU A 34 -1.22 10.04 -4.09
N GLU A 35 -1.78 9.09 -3.31
CA GLU A 35 -3.09 9.25 -2.67
C GLU A 35 -3.13 10.41 -1.68
N GLU A 36 -2.08 10.60 -0.87
CA GLU A 36 -1.97 11.76 0.03
C GLU A 36 -1.92 13.07 -0.76
N SER A 37 -1.15 13.11 -1.85
CA SER A 37 -1.03 14.28 -2.72
C SER A 37 -2.35 14.60 -3.43
N ALA A 38 -3.04 13.58 -3.94
CA ALA A 38 -4.36 13.71 -4.55
C ALA A 38 -5.40 14.22 -3.54
N GLY A 39 -5.36 13.72 -2.30
CA GLY A 39 -6.22 14.19 -1.21
C GLY A 39 -6.03 15.67 -0.89
N VAL A 40 -4.79 16.15 -0.84
CA VAL A 40 -4.48 17.58 -0.63
C VAL A 40 -4.98 18.44 -1.80
N ALA A 41 -4.79 17.97 -3.04
CA ALA A 41 -5.27 18.66 -4.22
C ALA A 41 -6.82 18.76 -4.24
N GLU A 42 -7.51 17.69 -3.85
CA GLU A 42 -8.97 17.65 -3.79
C GLU A 42 -9.50 18.56 -2.66
N GLU A 43 -8.86 18.54 -1.50
CA GLU A 43 -9.17 19.48 -0.40
C GLU A 43 -9.08 20.94 -0.87
N ALA A 44 -8.03 21.29 -1.61
CA ALA A 44 -7.85 22.62 -2.16
C ALA A 44 -8.95 22.99 -3.18
N ARG A 45 -9.38 22.04 -4.02
CA ARG A 45 -10.47 22.23 -4.99
C ARG A 45 -11.81 22.47 -4.29
N ILE A 46 -12.15 21.67 -3.28
CA ILE A 46 -13.40 21.83 -2.51
C ILE A 46 -13.43 23.22 -1.87
N ARG A 47 -12.34 23.63 -1.23
CA ARG A 47 -12.23 24.96 -0.61
C ARG A 47 -12.33 26.09 -1.64
N ALA A 48 -11.72 25.94 -2.82
CA ALA A 48 -11.80 26.94 -3.88
C ALA A 48 -13.22 27.06 -4.46
N ALA A 49 -13.88 25.93 -4.71
CA ALA A 49 -15.26 25.87 -5.18
C ALA A 49 -16.23 26.50 -4.16
N ALA A 50 -16.05 26.20 -2.87
CA ALA A 50 -16.85 26.79 -1.80
C ALA A 50 -16.70 28.32 -1.74
N ARG A 51 -15.48 28.84 -1.83
CA ARG A 51 -15.24 30.30 -1.89
C ARG A 51 -15.90 30.95 -3.09
N GLN A 52 -15.85 30.29 -4.26
CA GLN A 52 -16.50 30.79 -5.46
C GLN A 52 -18.03 30.82 -5.32
N ALA A 53 -18.63 29.75 -4.77
CA ALA A 53 -20.07 29.68 -4.52
C ALA A 53 -20.53 30.76 -3.53
N ILE A 54 -19.78 30.95 -2.44
CA ILE A 54 -20.04 32.03 -1.47
C ILE A 54 -19.94 33.40 -2.15
N GLY A 55 -18.90 33.64 -2.96
CA GLY A 55 -18.73 34.89 -3.69
C GLY A 55 -19.90 35.18 -4.64
N GLN A 56 -20.40 34.15 -5.34
CA GLN A 56 -21.59 34.26 -6.19
C GLN A 56 -22.85 34.56 -5.38
N GLN A 57 -23.04 33.92 -4.22
CA GLN A 57 -24.18 34.19 -3.35
C GLN A 57 -24.15 35.62 -2.79
N VAL A 58 -22.99 36.10 -2.37
CA VAL A 58 -22.82 37.48 -1.89
C VAL A 58 -23.06 38.48 -3.01
N ALA A 59 -22.53 38.23 -4.21
CA ALA A 59 -22.77 39.09 -5.38
C ALA A 59 -24.25 39.12 -5.80
N ALA A 60 -24.94 37.98 -5.77
CA ALA A 60 -26.37 37.89 -6.06
C ALA A 60 -27.22 38.63 -5.01
N GLN A 61 -26.84 38.58 -3.74
CA GLN A 61 -27.48 39.37 -2.68
C GLN A 61 -27.22 40.87 -2.84
N GLY A 62 -26.01 41.26 -3.23
CA GLY A 62 -25.67 42.67 -3.51
C GLY A 62 -26.42 43.25 -4.72
N ALA A 63 -26.65 42.43 -5.76
CA ALA A 63 -27.36 42.86 -6.97
C ALA A 63 -28.87 43.06 -6.77
N ASN A 64 -29.49 42.36 -5.81
CA ASN A 64 -30.94 42.44 -5.56
C ASN A 64 -31.36 43.60 -4.64
N GLY A 65 -30.45 44.53 -4.35
CA GLY A 65 -30.66 45.56 -3.33
C GLY A 65 -30.44 44.93 -1.96
N PHE A 66 -29.43 45.44 -1.26
CA PHE A 66 -28.90 44.82 -0.06
C PHE A 66 -29.89 44.97 1.13
N THR A 67 -30.87 44.07 1.23
CA THR A 67 -31.72 43.93 2.41
C THR A 67 -30.93 43.14 3.47
N MET A 68 -29.97 43.82 4.10
CA MET A 68 -29.20 43.34 5.25
C MET A 68 -30.16 43.17 6.44
N GLY A 69 -30.94 42.09 6.48
CA GLY A 69 -32.09 42.05 7.41
C GLY A 69 -32.62 40.69 7.86
N SER A 70 -32.30 39.55 7.24
CA SER A 70 -32.74 38.25 7.77
C SER A 70 -31.54 37.45 8.29
N GLY A 71 -31.54 37.13 9.59
CA GLY A 71 -30.55 36.24 10.20
C GLY A 71 -30.38 34.90 9.44
N SER A 72 -31.37 34.50 8.64
CA SER A 72 -31.33 33.28 7.83
C SER A 72 -30.32 33.30 6.68
N ALA A 73 -29.96 34.46 6.12
CA ALA A 73 -29.01 34.53 5.00
C ALA A 73 -27.55 34.38 5.48
N LEU A 74 -27.24 34.91 6.67
CA LEU A 74 -25.94 34.72 7.32
C LEU A 74 -25.80 33.30 7.87
N ASP A 75 -26.86 32.72 8.42
CA ASP A 75 -26.87 31.31 8.85
C ASP A 75 -26.64 30.37 7.66
N ALA A 76 -27.31 30.60 6.52
CA ALA A 76 -27.12 29.79 5.32
C ALA A 76 -25.67 29.85 4.79
N LEU A 77 -25.01 31.01 4.89
CA LEU A 77 -23.59 31.16 4.55
C LEU A 77 -22.66 30.46 5.54
N ALA A 78 -22.98 30.49 6.84
CA ALA A 78 -22.21 29.79 7.87
C ALA A 78 -22.32 28.27 7.71
N GLU A 79 -23.54 27.77 7.47
CA GLU A 79 -23.81 26.35 7.25
C GLU A 79 -23.15 25.83 5.96
N SER A 80 -23.16 26.64 4.88
CA SER A 80 -22.44 26.30 3.65
C SER A 80 -20.92 26.19 3.85
N GLN A 81 -20.32 27.06 4.68
CA GLN A 81 -18.90 26.97 5.02
C GLN A 81 -18.56 25.76 5.89
N ILE A 82 -19.43 25.41 6.84
CA ILE A 82 -19.28 24.23 7.68
C ILE A 82 -19.33 22.95 6.83
N ASN A 83 -20.31 22.86 5.93
CA ASN A 83 -20.43 21.71 5.03
C ASN A 83 -19.22 21.59 4.10
N ALA A 84 -18.77 22.69 3.50
CA ALA A 84 -17.55 22.69 2.68
C ALA A 84 -16.29 22.28 3.45
N ALA A 85 -16.16 22.71 4.72
CA ALA A 85 -15.07 22.30 5.57
C ALA A 85 -15.15 20.80 5.94
N PHE A 86 -16.35 20.30 6.20
CA PHE A 86 -16.59 18.88 6.44
C PHE A 86 -16.24 18.03 5.22
N ASP A 87 -16.67 18.43 4.02
CA ASP A 87 -16.36 17.75 2.76
C ASP A 87 -14.85 17.72 2.50
N ALA A 88 -14.17 18.85 2.72
CA ALA A 88 -12.72 18.95 2.61
C ALA A 88 -11.99 18.01 3.59
N LEU A 89 -12.42 17.97 4.86
CA LEU A 89 -11.87 17.05 5.86
C LEU A 89 -12.17 15.59 5.53
N GLN A 90 -13.36 15.29 5.00
CA GLN A 90 -13.76 13.95 4.61
C GLN A 90 -12.93 13.45 3.42
N ALA A 91 -12.70 14.29 2.41
CA ALA A 91 -11.82 13.99 1.28
C ALA A 91 -10.39 13.67 1.77
N ARG A 92 -9.83 14.51 2.64
CA ARG A 92 -8.51 14.27 3.25
C ARG A 92 -8.47 12.98 4.08
N GLN A 93 -9.53 12.69 4.83
CA GLN A 93 -9.62 11.47 5.64
C GLN A 93 -9.68 10.23 4.75
N GLN A 94 -10.45 10.25 3.66
CA GLN A 94 -10.51 9.15 2.69
C GLN A 94 -9.16 8.89 2.05
N ALA A 95 -8.46 9.93 1.58
CA ALA A 95 -7.11 9.83 1.04
C ALA A 95 -6.13 9.22 2.07
N THR A 96 -6.17 9.69 3.32
CA THR A 96 -5.33 9.15 4.41
C THR A 96 -5.62 7.66 4.65
N ARG A 97 -6.88 7.24 4.60
CA ARG A 97 -7.25 5.82 4.76
C ARG A 97 -6.71 4.97 3.60
N ARG A 98 -6.82 5.45 2.36
CA ARG A 98 -6.27 4.76 1.18
C ARG A 98 -4.75 4.66 1.24
N ALA A 99 -4.07 5.74 1.61
CA ALA A 99 -2.62 5.75 1.78
C ALA A 99 -2.16 4.77 2.87
N ARG A 100 -2.86 4.69 4.01
CA ARG A 100 -2.59 3.69 5.06
C ARG A 100 -2.81 2.26 4.55
N ALA A 101 -3.88 2.03 3.79
CA ALA A 101 -4.15 0.72 3.20
C ALA A 101 -3.05 0.32 2.21
N ALA A 102 -2.60 1.24 1.36
CA ALA A 102 -1.50 1.00 0.42
C ALA A 102 -0.19 0.67 1.15
N ARG A 103 0.18 1.43 2.19
CA ARG A 103 1.36 1.10 3.02
C ARG A 103 1.25 -0.30 3.66
N ALA A 104 0.08 -0.64 4.20
CA ALA A 104 -0.17 -1.95 4.77
C ALA A 104 -0.05 -3.07 3.73
N GLN A 105 -0.55 -2.87 2.51
CA GLN A 105 -0.36 -3.80 1.40
C GLN A 105 1.12 -3.98 1.05
N GLY A 106 1.89 -2.90 1.04
CA GLY A 106 3.35 -2.95 0.84
C GLY A 106 4.07 -3.75 1.92
N ASP A 107 3.71 -3.56 3.18
CA ASP A 107 4.30 -4.32 4.29
C ASP A 107 3.92 -5.80 4.23
N ILE A 108 2.70 -6.13 3.81
CA ILE A 108 2.28 -7.51 3.53
C ILE A 108 3.10 -8.12 2.39
N ALA A 109 3.33 -7.37 1.30
CA ALA A 109 4.13 -7.85 0.17
C ALA A 109 5.59 -8.14 0.59
N LEU A 110 6.17 -7.29 1.44
CA LEU A 110 7.50 -7.56 2.01
C LEU A 110 7.49 -8.80 2.90
N ALA A 111 6.48 -8.97 3.76
CA ALA A 111 6.35 -10.15 4.60
C ALA A 111 6.22 -11.44 3.77
N GLN A 112 5.48 -11.40 2.65
CA GLN A 112 5.39 -12.50 1.70
C GLN A 112 6.75 -12.81 1.06
N GLY A 113 7.50 -11.78 0.65
CA GLY A 113 8.85 -11.94 0.12
C GLY A 113 9.84 -12.52 1.14
N ASN A 114 9.77 -12.06 2.39
CA ASN A 114 10.56 -12.62 3.50
C ASN A 114 10.24 -14.10 3.74
N ASN A 115 8.96 -14.47 3.70
CA ASN A 115 8.54 -15.86 3.81
C ASN A 115 9.04 -16.70 2.62
N ALA A 116 8.97 -16.18 1.39
CA ALA A 116 9.49 -16.86 0.21
C ALA A 116 11.00 -17.13 0.33
N LEU A 117 11.77 -16.16 0.82
CA LEU A 117 13.19 -16.32 1.11
C LEU A 117 13.42 -17.41 2.16
N LEU A 118 12.70 -17.35 3.28
CA LEU A 118 12.83 -18.30 4.37
C LEU A 118 12.45 -19.71 3.93
N THR A 119 11.37 -19.88 3.16
CA THR A 119 10.96 -21.16 2.57
C THR A 119 11.98 -21.66 1.55
N GLY A 120 12.54 -20.79 0.71
CA GLY A 120 13.60 -21.14 -0.23
C GLY A 120 14.86 -21.64 0.49
N MET A 121 15.26 -20.97 1.57
CA MET A 121 16.39 -21.36 2.41
C MET A 121 16.13 -22.68 3.16
N MET A 122 14.96 -22.84 3.79
CA MET A 122 14.61 -24.09 4.49
C MET A 122 14.49 -25.27 3.52
N GLY A 123 13.89 -25.06 2.36
CA GLY A 123 13.79 -26.09 1.31
C GLY A 123 15.14 -26.45 0.69
N ALA A 124 16.11 -25.53 0.69
CA ALA A 124 17.50 -25.83 0.32
C ALA A 124 18.21 -26.62 1.43
N ALA A 125 18.01 -26.24 2.70
CA ALA A 125 18.59 -26.91 3.86
C ALA A 125 18.09 -28.36 4.01
N SER A 126 16.77 -28.60 3.94
CA SER A 126 16.20 -29.95 4.02
C SER A 126 16.73 -30.85 2.91
N LYS A 127 16.72 -30.37 1.65
CA LYS A 127 17.28 -31.11 0.51
C LYS A 127 18.77 -31.41 0.65
N SER A 128 19.53 -30.51 1.27
CA SER A 128 20.97 -30.76 1.52
C SER A 128 21.21 -31.85 2.57
N ILE A 129 20.34 -31.94 3.60
CA ILE A 129 20.38 -32.98 4.63
C ILE A 129 19.96 -34.33 4.04
N ASP A 130 18.89 -34.36 3.25
CA ASP A 130 18.40 -35.56 2.55
C ASP A 130 19.45 -36.09 1.57
N TRP A 131 20.09 -35.20 0.81
CA TRP A 131 21.18 -35.60 -0.08
C TRP A 131 22.36 -36.20 0.70
N ALA A 132 22.72 -35.62 1.85
CA ALA A 132 23.83 -36.12 2.66
C ALA A 132 23.50 -37.47 3.34
N SER A 133 22.24 -37.67 3.76
CA SER A 133 21.78 -38.94 4.33
C SER A 133 21.68 -40.03 3.25
N ASP A 134 21.14 -39.73 2.07
CA ASP A 134 21.08 -40.64 0.93
C ASP A 134 22.47 -41.08 0.47
N ARG A 135 23.43 -40.14 0.41
CA ARG A 135 24.82 -40.47 0.04
C ARG A 135 25.46 -41.44 1.04
N ARG A 136 25.30 -41.18 2.34
CA ARG A 136 25.80 -42.06 3.41
C ARG A 136 25.11 -43.44 3.40
N ALA A 137 23.81 -43.48 3.15
CA ALA A 137 23.05 -44.73 3.03
C ALA A 137 23.48 -45.54 1.80
N SER A 138 23.75 -44.86 0.68
CA SER A 138 24.26 -45.50 -0.54
C SER A 138 25.66 -46.10 -0.34
N ASP A 139 26.57 -45.36 0.30
CA ASP A 139 27.93 -45.82 0.60
C ASP A 139 27.92 -47.03 1.55
N ALA A 140 27.06 -47.01 2.58
CA ALA A 140 26.87 -48.13 3.51
C ALA A 140 26.24 -49.36 2.83
N GLY A 141 25.31 -49.15 1.89
CA GLY A 141 24.70 -50.21 1.10
C GLY A 141 25.68 -50.89 0.14
N THR A 142 26.62 -50.14 -0.45
CA THR A 142 27.67 -50.70 -1.31
C THR A 142 28.72 -51.52 -0.56
N MET A 143 29.02 -51.21 0.70
CA MET A 143 29.93 -52.04 1.52
C MET A 143 29.32 -53.41 1.85
N ARG A 144 28.01 -53.49 2.03
CA ARG A 144 27.33 -54.74 2.42
C ARG A 144 27.15 -55.73 1.27
N ARG A 145 27.38 -55.31 0.02
CA ARG A 145 27.21 -56.12 -1.20
C ARG A 145 28.54 -56.62 -1.79
N ARG A 146 29.67 -56.33 -1.13
CA ARG A 146 31.04 -56.72 -1.52
C ARG A 146 31.73 -57.62 -0.50
N GLY A 147 30.96 -58.28 0.37
CA GLY A 147 31.44 -59.33 1.29
C GLY A 147 31.02 -60.70 0.80
#